data_AF-A0A7N8Y046-F1
#
_entry.id   AF-A0A7N8Y046-F1
#
_cell.length_a   1.000
_cell.length_b   1.000
_cell.length_c   1.000
_cell.angle_alpha   90.00
_cell.angle_beta   90.00
_cell.angle_gamma   90.00
#
_symmetry.space_group_name_H-M   'P 1'
#
loop_
_entity.id
_entity.type
_entity.pdbx_description
1 polymer ?
#
loop_
_entity_poly.entity_id
_entity_poly.type
_entity_poly.pdbx_seq_one_letter_code
_entity_poly.pdbx_strand_id
1 'polypeptide(L)'
;METPVFSSRRVYWTALTCTKFTRGTKRSMSPLISPSELDRLSNLHSLALDFSDLTSELCALLASTRRTPLHRLSLLLNGPALEFKPLEGTATEDDWKALVRVSANLRVYIMALEVDSSELLRVLKPSLPLERLHLDSYSTLVTDATLELISQQYNKTLTQFLLLRDDPDFPDLSVNRNEDPLVLLAWRCTQLAVLVIHGYTVWSHNLVAISRLRGSSLRVLTVSEESIDFDPDQSVCMEGNPVHNLVKEVSLGLGRVWHPCLDSSLVLSEPTQHFHRELHAFSMGM
;
A
#
# COMPACT_ATOMS: atom_id res chain seq x y z
N MET A 1 -21.05 36.84 42.51
CA MET A 1 -19.57 37.01 42.46
C MET A 1 -19.02 35.73 43.06
N GLU A 2 -18.32 34.84 42.37
CA GLU A 2 -17.41 34.97 41.23
C GLU A 2 -17.52 33.72 40.33
N THR A 3 -17.33 33.93 39.03
CA THR A 3 -17.12 32.89 38.01
C THR A 3 -15.76 32.22 38.15
N PRO A 4 -15.62 30.94 37.73
CA PRO A 4 -14.35 30.46 37.16
C PRO A 4 -14.52 29.98 35.72
N VAL A 5 -14.00 30.83 34.82
CA VAL A 5 -13.02 30.56 33.74
C VAL A 5 -13.03 29.18 33.06
N PHE A 6 -13.39 29.21 31.76
CA PHE A 6 -13.07 28.21 30.73
C PHE A 6 -11.56 28.10 30.48
N SER A 7 -11.02 26.88 30.50
CA SER A 7 -9.71 26.45 29.96
C SER A 7 -9.62 24.93 30.16
N SER A 8 -9.22 24.04 29.27
CA SER A 8 -8.66 24.10 27.92
C SER A 8 -8.75 22.67 27.34
N ARG A 9 -9.15 22.56 26.08
CA ARG A 9 -8.84 21.50 25.08
C ARG A 9 -8.64 20.05 25.57
N ARG A 10 -9.67 19.21 25.40
CA ARG A 10 -9.50 17.78 25.06
C ARG A 10 -9.99 17.57 23.64
N VAL A 11 -9.06 17.43 22.70
CA VAL A 11 -9.35 16.93 21.35
C VAL A 11 -9.45 15.42 21.49
N TYR A 12 -10.67 14.89 21.45
CA TYR A 12 -10.91 13.46 21.43
C TYR A 12 -10.64 12.96 20.01
N TRP A 13 -9.48 12.35 19.80
CA TRP A 13 -9.18 11.59 18.58
C TRP A 13 -9.82 10.21 18.72
N THR A 14 -10.98 10.00 18.10
CA THR A 14 -11.59 8.67 18.02
C THR A 14 -11.06 7.99 16.78
N ALA A 15 -10.06 7.13 16.94
CA ALA A 15 -9.70 6.16 15.92
C ALA A 15 -10.40 4.84 16.25
N LEU A 16 -11.27 4.39 15.36
CA LEU A 16 -11.81 3.05 15.41
C LEU A 16 -10.93 2.15 14.54
N THR A 17 -10.23 1.24 15.21
CA THR A 17 -9.67 0.04 14.60
C THR A 17 -10.71 -1.06 14.68
N CYS A 18 -11.27 -1.47 13.55
CA CYS A 18 -12.16 -2.63 13.49
C CYS A 18 -11.45 -3.80 12.82
N THR A 19 -10.73 -4.59 13.61
CA THR A 19 -10.18 -5.88 13.17
C THR A 19 -10.51 -6.95 14.22
N LYS A 20 -11.45 -7.85 13.89
CA LYS A 20 -11.62 -9.10 14.66
C LYS A 20 -10.70 -10.17 14.08
N PHE A 21 -9.52 -10.32 14.66
CA PHE A 21 -8.74 -11.55 14.51
C PHE A 21 -9.19 -12.55 15.58
N THR A 22 -10.30 -13.26 15.35
CA THR A 22 -10.69 -14.38 16.22
C THR A 22 -10.24 -15.70 15.61
N ARG A 23 -9.17 -16.29 16.16
CA ARG A 23 -8.92 -17.73 16.03
C ARG A 23 -10.13 -18.46 16.63
N GLY A 24 -10.92 -19.11 15.79
CA GLY A 24 -11.77 -20.23 16.21
C GLY A 24 -13.20 -19.94 16.70
N THR A 25 -13.87 -18.86 16.28
CA THR A 25 -15.33 -18.71 16.48
C THR A 25 -15.99 -17.98 15.32
N LYS A 26 -17.14 -18.52 14.84
CA LYS A 26 -18.00 -18.04 13.73
C LYS A 26 -17.69 -16.62 13.24
N ARG A 27 -17.12 -16.52 12.03
CA ARG A 27 -16.96 -15.24 11.31
C ARG A 27 -18.33 -14.59 11.17
N SER A 28 -18.50 -13.44 11.81
CA SER A 28 -19.70 -12.61 11.68
C SER A 28 -19.67 -11.95 10.29
N MET A 29 -20.69 -12.22 9.49
CA MET A 29 -20.86 -11.67 8.13
C MET A 29 -21.33 -10.21 8.11
N SER A 30 -21.66 -9.64 9.28
CA SER A 30 -22.12 -8.27 9.39
C SER A 30 -20.94 -7.30 9.55
N PRO A 31 -21.01 -6.10 8.95
CA PRO A 31 -20.03 -5.05 9.18
C PRO A 31 -19.81 -4.83 10.67
N LEU A 32 -18.55 -4.63 11.07
CA LEU A 32 -18.22 -4.44 12.47
C LEU A 32 -18.78 -3.12 13.05
N ILE A 33 -19.03 -2.13 12.19
CA ILE A 33 -19.62 -0.84 12.54
C ILE A 33 -20.77 -0.59 11.56
N SER A 34 -21.97 -0.38 12.08
CA SER A 34 -23.09 0.06 11.25
C SER A 34 -22.92 1.53 10.83
N PRO A 35 -23.44 1.94 9.66
CA PRO A 35 -23.48 3.35 9.27
C PRO A 35 -24.11 4.24 10.36
N SER A 36 -25.11 3.73 11.09
CA SER A 36 -25.78 4.45 12.18
C SER A 36 -24.89 4.72 13.39
N GLU A 37 -23.94 3.83 13.69
CA GLU A 37 -22.94 4.04 14.75
C GLU A 37 -21.87 5.02 14.30
N LEU A 38 -21.43 4.91 13.04
CA LEU A 38 -20.48 5.86 12.47
C LEU A 38 -21.08 7.26 12.33
N ASP A 39 -22.40 7.39 12.12
CA ASP A 39 -23.09 8.69 12.07
C ASP A 39 -22.88 9.54 13.33
N ARG A 40 -22.74 8.87 14.49
CA ARG A 40 -22.50 9.52 15.78
C ARG A 40 -21.09 10.11 15.91
N LEU A 41 -20.18 9.78 15.00
CA LEU A 41 -18.77 10.14 15.02
C LEU A 41 -18.46 11.21 13.96
N SER A 42 -19.13 12.36 14.07
CA SER A 42 -19.07 13.42 13.06
C SER A 42 -17.70 14.09 12.90
N ASN A 43 -16.80 13.94 13.88
CA ASN A 43 -15.44 14.51 13.90
C ASN A 43 -14.33 13.50 13.48
N LEU A 44 -14.71 12.44 12.77
CA LEU A 44 -13.78 11.41 12.34
C LEU A 44 -12.90 11.91 11.19
N HIS A 45 -11.58 11.87 11.38
CA HIS A 45 -10.59 12.27 10.37
C HIS A 45 -9.78 11.09 9.82
N SER A 46 -9.82 9.95 10.50
CA SER A 46 -9.09 8.74 10.11
C SER A 46 -9.93 7.52 10.42
N LEU A 47 -9.99 6.58 9.49
CA LEU A 47 -10.80 5.38 9.61
C LEU A 47 -10.04 4.18 9.06
N ALA A 48 -10.15 3.04 9.75
CA ALA A 48 -9.61 1.77 9.28
C ALA A 48 -10.67 0.67 9.33
N LEU A 49 -10.84 -0.07 8.24
CA LEU A 49 -11.79 -1.17 8.11
C LEU A 49 -11.36 -2.20 7.07
N ASP A 50 -12.05 -3.34 7.06
CA ASP A 50 -11.98 -4.28 5.94
C ASP A 50 -12.53 -3.62 4.67
N PHE A 51 -11.90 -3.84 3.52
CA PHE A 51 -12.31 -3.23 2.25
C PHE A 51 -13.77 -3.51 1.92
N SER A 52 -14.22 -4.76 2.14
CA SER A 52 -15.60 -5.15 1.84
C SER A 52 -16.66 -4.48 2.74
N ASP A 53 -16.26 -3.78 3.82
CA ASP A 53 -17.19 -2.94 4.62
C ASP A 53 -17.33 -1.52 4.06
N LEU A 54 -16.48 -1.12 3.11
CA LEU A 54 -16.58 0.18 2.45
C LEU A 54 -17.67 0.15 1.38
N THR A 55 -18.92 0.14 1.82
CA THR A 55 -20.10 0.12 0.95
C THR A 55 -20.43 1.52 0.40
N SER A 56 -21.27 1.58 -0.64
CA SER A 56 -21.79 2.86 -1.14
C SER A 56 -22.54 3.67 -0.08
N GLU A 57 -23.29 3.00 0.81
CA GLU A 57 -23.96 3.67 1.95
C GLU A 57 -22.95 4.32 2.89
N LEU A 58 -21.87 3.60 3.21
CA LEU A 58 -20.81 4.13 4.06
C LEU A 58 -20.07 5.29 3.40
N CYS A 59 -19.76 5.18 2.10
CA CYS A 59 -19.15 6.26 1.35
C CYS A 59 -20.04 7.50 1.29
N ALA A 60 -21.35 7.34 1.07
CA ALA A 60 -22.31 8.45 1.08
C ALA A 60 -22.35 9.14 2.44
N LEU A 61 -22.30 8.37 3.53
CA LEU A 61 -22.20 8.90 4.88
C LEU A 61 -20.90 9.69 5.10
N LEU A 62 -19.75 9.13 4.71
CA LEU A 62 -18.43 9.78 4.82
C LEU A 62 -18.30 11.02 3.93
N ALA A 63 -18.99 11.04 2.78
CA ALA A 63 -19.06 12.17 1.86
C ALA A 63 -20.10 13.23 2.28
N SER A 64 -20.77 13.08 3.43
CA SER A 64 -21.74 14.06 3.91
C SER A 64 -21.07 15.36 4.35
N THR A 65 -21.56 16.49 3.84
CA THR A 65 -21.09 17.83 4.23
C THR A 65 -21.39 18.21 5.69
N ARG A 66 -22.15 17.37 6.40
CA ARG A 66 -22.45 17.54 7.84
C ARG A 66 -21.36 17.00 8.76
N ARG A 67 -20.29 16.43 8.19
CA ARG A 67 -19.19 15.78 8.90
C ARG A 67 -17.87 16.49 8.62
N THR A 68 -16.88 16.24 9.47
CA THR A 68 -15.51 16.65 9.18
C THR A 68 -14.96 15.86 7.99
N PRO A 69 -14.27 16.50 7.03
CA PRO A 69 -13.61 15.81 5.95
C PRO A 69 -12.61 14.75 6.44
N LEU A 70 -12.59 13.61 5.79
CA LEU A 70 -11.68 12.52 6.13
C LEU A 70 -10.28 12.84 5.59
N HIS A 71 -9.25 12.62 6.40
CA HIS A 71 -7.86 12.78 5.97
C HIS A 71 -7.19 11.46 5.61
N ARG A 72 -7.57 10.37 6.28
CA ARG A 72 -6.97 9.06 6.06
C ARG A 72 -7.99 7.94 6.07
N LEU A 73 -7.83 7.00 5.15
CA LEU A 73 -8.60 5.77 5.09
C LEU A 73 -7.65 4.60 4.87
N SER A 74 -7.64 3.66 5.81
CA SER A 74 -6.84 2.44 5.73
C SER A 74 -7.74 1.24 5.51
N LEU A 75 -7.47 0.49 4.44
CA LEU A 75 -8.32 -0.61 3.99
C LEU A 75 -7.53 -1.90 3.98
N LEU A 76 -8.09 -2.92 4.63
CA LEU A 76 -7.57 -4.28 4.58
C LEU A 76 -8.39 -5.09 3.59
N LEU A 77 -7.77 -5.55 2.51
CA LEU A 77 -8.36 -6.46 1.55
C LEU A 77 -7.78 -7.85 1.79
N ASN A 78 -8.63 -8.83 2.04
CA ASN A 78 -8.21 -10.19 2.40
C ASN A 78 -8.86 -11.18 1.42
N GLY A 79 -8.06 -11.76 0.51
CA GLY A 79 -8.53 -12.67 -0.53
C GLY A 79 -9.36 -13.83 0.01
N PRO A 80 -8.87 -14.60 1.01
CA PRO A 80 -9.64 -15.66 1.68
C PRO A 80 -10.96 -15.22 2.33
N ALA A 81 -11.16 -13.91 2.55
CA ALA A 81 -12.44 -13.39 3.05
C ALA A 81 -13.44 -13.10 1.93
N LEU A 82 -12.99 -12.93 0.68
CA LEU A 82 -13.83 -12.59 -0.47
C LEU A 82 -14.84 -13.69 -0.81
N GLU A 83 -14.53 -14.96 -0.52
CA GLU A 83 -15.49 -16.07 -0.66
C GLU A 83 -16.78 -15.86 0.15
N PHE A 84 -16.67 -15.22 1.32
CA PHE A 84 -17.77 -15.01 2.24
C PHE A 84 -18.30 -13.57 2.22
N LYS A 85 -17.49 -12.64 1.74
CA LYS A 85 -17.77 -11.20 1.75
C LYS A 85 -17.28 -10.59 0.44
N PRO A 86 -18.03 -10.86 -0.65
CA PRO A 86 -17.55 -10.58 -1.98
C PRO A 86 -17.61 -9.06 -2.25
N LEU A 87 -17.00 -8.62 -3.34
CA LEU A 87 -16.83 -7.19 -3.62
C LEU A 87 -18.11 -6.50 -4.11
N GLU A 88 -19.21 -7.23 -4.36
CA GLU A 88 -20.48 -6.64 -4.76
C GLU A 88 -21.04 -5.72 -3.67
N GLY A 89 -21.41 -4.51 -4.06
CA GLY A 89 -21.93 -3.47 -3.14
C GLY A 89 -20.86 -2.65 -2.43
N THR A 90 -19.57 -2.93 -2.68
CA THR A 90 -18.47 -2.03 -2.27
C THR A 90 -18.48 -0.72 -3.07
N ALA A 91 -17.74 0.26 -2.59
CA ALA A 91 -17.65 1.60 -3.16
C ALA A 91 -17.41 1.60 -4.67
N THR A 92 -18.33 2.23 -5.39
CA THR A 92 -18.23 2.47 -6.83
C THR A 92 -17.29 3.64 -7.13
N GLU A 93 -16.95 3.82 -8.40
CA GLU A 93 -16.18 4.98 -8.85
C GLU A 93 -16.87 6.32 -8.51
N ASP A 94 -18.20 6.38 -8.59
CA ASP A 94 -18.94 7.61 -8.27
C ASP A 94 -18.97 7.87 -6.75
N ASP A 95 -18.98 6.82 -5.94
CA ASP A 95 -18.83 6.94 -4.48
C ASP A 95 -17.46 7.54 -4.12
N TRP A 96 -16.38 7.07 -4.76
CA TRP A 96 -15.04 7.63 -4.58
C TRP A 96 -14.95 9.09 -5.00
N LYS A 97 -15.53 9.46 -6.16
CA LYS A 97 -15.59 10.86 -6.60
C LYS A 97 -16.32 11.74 -5.59
N ALA A 98 -17.44 11.27 -5.04
CA ALA A 98 -18.20 12.02 -4.05
C ALA A 98 -17.38 12.21 -2.77
N LEU A 99 -16.73 11.16 -2.28
CA LEU A 99 -15.89 11.20 -1.09
C LEU A 99 -14.69 12.16 -1.25
N VAL A 100 -13.95 12.03 -2.35
CA VAL A 100 -12.77 12.86 -2.63
C VAL A 100 -13.14 14.33 -2.83
N ARG A 101 -14.32 14.62 -3.39
CA ARG A 101 -14.81 16.00 -3.54
C ARG A 101 -14.96 16.71 -2.20
N VAL A 102 -15.44 16.01 -1.17
CA VAL A 102 -15.61 16.57 0.18
C VAL A 102 -14.31 16.48 0.98
N SER A 103 -13.53 15.44 0.74
CA SER A 103 -12.27 15.15 1.42
C SER A 103 -11.08 15.31 0.48
N ALA A 104 -10.83 16.55 0.04
CA ALA A 104 -9.83 16.86 -1.00
C ALA A 104 -8.38 16.46 -0.64
N ASN A 105 -8.08 16.30 0.66
CA ASN A 105 -6.78 15.88 1.17
C ASN A 105 -6.78 14.41 1.66
N LEU A 106 -7.77 13.62 1.25
CA LEU A 106 -7.87 12.22 1.63
C LEU A 106 -6.69 11.42 1.09
N ARG A 107 -6.10 10.61 1.96
CA ARG A 107 -5.03 9.67 1.64
C ARG A 107 -5.52 8.26 1.92
N VAL A 108 -5.42 7.38 0.93
CA VAL A 108 -5.87 5.99 1.07
C VAL A 108 -4.69 5.04 1.11
N TYR A 109 -4.70 4.15 2.12
CA TYR A 109 -3.72 3.09 2.30
C TYR A 109 -4.43 1.75 2.14
N ILE A 110 -3.92 0.91 1.25
CA ILE A 110 -4.46 -0.44 1.04
C ILE A 110 -3.39 -1.47 1.39
N MET A 111 -3.75 -2.41 2.24
CA MET A 111 -3.05 -3.68 2.40
C MET A 111 -3.90 -4.77 1.78
N ALA A 112 -3.35 -5.50 0.82
CA ALA A 112 -4.00 -6.62 0.16
C ALA A 112 -3.24 -7.91 0.50
N LEU A 113 -3.94 -8.85 1.15
CA LEU A 113 -3.41 -10.14 1.59
C LEU A 113 -4.01 -11.26 0.72
N GLU A 114 -3.18 -12.10 0.10
CA GLU A 114 -3.63 -13.21 -0.76
C GLU A 114 -4.63 -12.76 -1.85
N VAL A 115 -4.42 -11.60 -2.47
CA VAL A 115 -5.32 -11.07 -3.50
C VAL A 115 -4.67 -11.24 -4.87
N ASP A 116 -5.40 -11.80 -5.83
CA ASP A 116 -4.92 -11.89 -7.20
C ASP A 116 -5.14 -10.60 -7.99
N SER A 117 -4.53 -10.53 -9.17
CA SER A 117 -4.64 -9.37 -10.07
C SER A 117 -6.08 -9.05 -10.49
N SER A 118 -6.93 -10.05 -10.70
CA SER A 118 -8.30 -9.83 -11.17
C SER A 118 -9.15 -9.13 -10.11
N GLU A 119 -9.01 -9.52 -8.84
CA GLU A 119 -9.69 -8.88 -7.72
C GLU A 119 -9.09 -7.49 -7.42
N LEU A 120 -7.76 -7.34 -7.50
CA LEU A 120 -7.12 -6.03 -7.40
C LEU A 120 -7.65 -5.03 -8.43
N LEU A 121 -7.81 -5.44 -9.70
CA LEU A 121 -8.35 -4.58 -10.75
C LEU A 121 -9.80 -4.15 -10.48
N ARG A 122 -10.58 -4.97 -9.76
CA ARG A 122 -11.94 -4.59 -9.32
C ARG A 122 -11.91 -3.54 -8.21
N VAL A 123 -10.89 -3.54 -7.37
CA VAL A 123 -10.74 -2.66 -6.21
C VAL A 123 -10.09 -1.31 -6.57
N LEU A 124 -9.10 -1.31 -7.46
CA LEU A 124 -8.30 -0.14 -7.80
C LEU A 124 -9.04 0.85 -8.71
N LYS A 125 -9.93 1.65 -8.11
CA LYS A 125 -10.76 2.65 -8.81
C LYS A 125 -9.96 3.89 -9.22
N PRO A 126 -10.19 4.49 -10.41
CA PRO A 126 -9.48 5.69 -10.87
C PRO A 126 -9.51 6.88 -9.92
N SER A 127 -10.65 7.13 -9.25
CA SER A 127 -10.76 8.26 -8.31
C SER A 127 -10.21 7.97 -6.91
N LEU A 128 -9.69 6.76 -6.66
CA LEU A 128 -9.06 6.40 -5.39
C LEU A 128 -7.75 7.20 -5.21
N PRO A 129 -7.62 8.05 -4.16
CA PRO A 129 -6.37 8.77 -3.91
C PRO A 129 -5.37 7.87 -3.18
N LEU A 130 -4.93 6.82 -3.86
CA LEU A 130 -4.05 5.78 -3.32
C LEU A 130 -2.66 6.36 -3.06
N GLU A 131 -2.30 6.48 -1.79
CA GLU A 131 -0.99 6.96 -1.35
C GLU A 131 -0.03 5.81 -1.04
N ARG A 132 -0.56 4.69 -0.54
CA ARG A 132 0.23 3.53 -0.14
C ARG A 132 -0.47 2.25 -0.53
N LEU A 133 0.29 1.34 -1.14
CA LEU A 133 -0.19 0.02 -1.51
C LEU A 133 0.80 -1.03 -1.03
N HIS A 134 0.30 -1.97 -0.24
CA HIS A 134 1.03 -3.11 0.25
C HIS A 134 0.35 -4.37 -0.26
N LEU A 135 1.04 -5.11 -1.13
CA LEU A 135 0.63 -6.39 -1.64
C LEU A 135 1.48 -7.46 -0.95
N ASP A 136 0.83 -8.34 -0.20
CA ASP A 136 1.47 -9.38 0.60
C ASP A 136 0.80 -10.71 0.27
N SER A 137 1.55 -11.60 -0.35
CA SER A 137 1.05 -12.86 -0.87
C SER A 137 1.98 -14.02 -0.51
N TYR A 138 1.43 -15.21 -0.32
CA TYR A 138 2.11 -16.49 -0.23
C TYR A 138 2.04 -17.24 -1.55
N SER A 139 0.95 -17.05 -2.32
CA SER A 139 0.72 -17.83 -3.54
C SER A 139 0.16 -17.03 -4.72
N THR A 140 -0.48 -15.88 -4.47
CA THR A 140 -1.12 -15.11 -5.54
C THR A 140 -0.12 -14.26 -6.30
N LEU A 141 -0.34 -14.15 -7.62
CA LEU A 141 0.51 -13.42 -8.54
C LEU A 141 -0.08 -12.04 -8.90
N VAL A 142 0.73 -11.01 -8.68
CA VAL A 142 0.56 -9.70 -9.30
C VAL A 142 1.16 -9.74 -10.70
N THR A 143 0.35 -9.35 -11.70
CA THR A 143 0.77 -9.30 -13.10
C THR A 143 1.42 -7.96 -13.45
N ASP A 144 2.21 -7.95 -14.51
CA ASP A 144 2.78 -6.73 -15.10
C ASP A 144 1.68 -5.72 -15.51
N ALA A 145 0.55 -6.20 -16.03
CA ALA A 145 -0.60 -5.37 -16.39
C ALA A 145 -1.19 -4.63 -15.18
N THR A 146 -1.19 -5.28 -14.00
CA THR A 146 -1.66 -4.66 -12.75
C THR A 146 -0.70 -3.57 -12.30
N LEU A 147 0.62 -3.82 -12.35
CA LEU A 147 1.63 -2.79 -12.06
C LEU A 147 1.56 -1.62 -13.04
N GLU A 148 1.32 -1.90 -14.32
CA GLU A 148 1.15 -0.87 -15.33
C GLU A 148 -0.03 0.03 -14.99
N LEU A 149 -1.20 -0.54 -14.67
CA LEU A 149 -2.37 0.23 -14.23
C LEU A 149 -2.04 1.07 -13.00
N ILE A 150 -1.42 0.48 -11.97
CA ILE A 150 -1.04 1.20 -10.74
C ILE A 150 -0.14 2.39 -11.09
N SER A 151 0.88 2.17 -11.91
CA SER A 151 1.85 3.20 -12.32
C SER A 151 1.20 4.33 -13.11
N GLN A 152 0.20 4.05 -13.94
CA GLN A 152 -0.47 5.04 -14.77
C GLN A 152 -1.53 5.81 -13.97
N GLN A 153 -2.32 5.09 -13.17
CA GLN A 153 -3.47 5.64 -12.48
C GLN A 153 -3.07 6.46 -11.25
N TYR A 154 -2.04 6.00 -10.51
CA TYR A 154 -1.66 6.60 -9.22
C TYR A 154 -0.30 7.30 -9.26
N ASN A 155 0.18 7.70 -10.45
CA ASN A 155 1.48 8.39 -10.60
C ASN A 155 1.63 9.68 -9.77
N LYS A 156 0.54 10.36 -9.43
CA LYS A 156 0.56 11.61 -8.65
C LYS A 156 0.41 11.40 -7.15
N THR A 157 -0.07 10.23 -6.72
CA THR A 157 -0.46 10.00 -5.31
C THR A 157 0.38 8.92 -4.65
N LEU A 158 0.85 7.92 -5.40
CA LEU A 158 1.57 6.78 -4.83
C LEU A 158 2.94 7.22 -4.29
N THR A 159 3.12 7.06 -2.98
CA THR A 159 4.36 7.38 -2.26
C THR A 159 5.04 6.14 -1.69
N GLN A 160 4.29 5.07 -1.46
CA GLN A 160 4.83 3.81 -0.93
C GLN A 160 4.23 2.63 -1.69
N PHE A 161 5.10 1.76 -2.18
CA PHE A 161 4.72 0.51 -2.82
C PHE A 161 5.52 -0.65 -2.26
N LEU A 162 4.82 -1.65 -1.74
CA LEU A 162 5.40 -2.86 -1.21
C LEU A 162 4.81 -4.03 -1.99
N LEU A 163 5.68 -4.82 -2.60
CA LEU A 163 5.33 -5.98 -3.42
C LEU A 163 6.05 -7.20 -2.84
N LEU A 164 5.33 -7.99 -2.07
CA LEU A 164 5.87 -9.12 -1.32
C LEU A 164 5.20 -10.41 -1.75
N ARG A 165 6.02 -11.43 -1.99
CA ARG A 165 5.58 -12.80 -2.20
C ARG A 165 6.46 -13.78 -1.42
N ASP A 166 5.87 -14.61 -0.57
CA ASP A 166 6.54 -15.67 0.19
C ASP A 166 6.33 -17.03 -0.49
N ASP A 167 6.88 -17.16 -1.70
CA ASP A 167 6.83 -18.36 -2.54
C ASP A 167 8.24 -18.65 -3.07
N PRO A 168 8.70 -19.91 -3.11
CA PRO A 168 10.04 -20.24 -3.62
C PRO A 168 10.26 -19.90 -5.10
N ASP A 169 9.21 -19.75 -5.91
CA ASP A 169 9.32 -19.39 -7.33
C ASP A 169 9.15 -17.88 -7.53
N PHE A 170 10.24 -17.21 -7.91
CA PHE A 170 10.28 -15.76 -8.06
C PHE A 170 10.01 -15.41 -9.54
N PRO A 171 8.82 -14.86 -9.86
CA PRO A 171 8.41 -14.62 -11.22
C PRO A 171 9.07 -13.35 -11.73
N ASP A 172 9.50 -13.37 -12.98
CA ASP A 172 9.98 -12.18 -13.68
C ASP A 172 8.82 -11.49 -14.40
N LEU A 173 8.52 -10.25 -13.97
CA LEU A 173 7.44 -9.43 -14.52
C LEU A 173 7.81 -8.78 -15.86
N SER A 174 9.06 -8.90 -16.30
CA SER A 174 9.60 -8.28 -17.52
C SER A 174 9.70 -9.24 -18.71
N VAL A 175 9.51 -10.56 -18.52
CA VAL A 175 9.75 -11.62 -19.54
C VAL A 175 9.14 -11.34 -20.91
N ASN A 176 7.96 -10.70 -20.97
CA ASN A 176 7.24 -10.44 -22.20
C ASN A 176 7.21 -8.96 -22.60
N ARG A 177 8.16 -8.16 -22.08
CA ARG A 177 8.15 -6.70 -22.25
C ARG A 177 9.53 -6.18 -22.62
N ASN A 178 9.55 -5.11 -23.41
CA ASN A 178 10.77 -4.34 -23.67
C ASN A 178 11.16 -3.47 -22.46
N GLU A 179 10.19 -3.13 -21.62
CA GLU A 179 10.33 -2.21 -20.49
C GLU A 179 9.90 -2.91 -19.20
N ASP A 180 10.76 -2.87 -18.19
CA ASP A 180 10.49 -3.45 -16.89
C ASP A 180 9.38 -2.67 -16.15
N PRO A 181 8.34 -3.35 -15.64
CA PRO A 181 7.19 -2.67 -15.03
C PRO A 181 7.53 -1.97 -13.71
N LEU A 182 8.53 -2.41 -12.96
CA LEU A 182 8.98 -1.75 -11.73
C LEU A 182 9.80 -0.50 -12.05
N VAL A 183 10.61 -0.52 -13.12
CA VAL A 183 11.27 0.67 -13.65
C VAL A 183 10.23 1.70 -14.10
N LEU A 184 9.21 1.27 -14.84
CA LEU A 184 8.12 2.15 -15.28
C LEU A 184 7.32 2.74 -14.10
N LEU A 185 7.07 1.93 -13.07
CA LEU A 185 6.44 2.40 -11.83
C LEU A 185 7.27 3.49 -11.16
N ALA A 186 8.57 3.26 -10.96
CA ALA A 186 9.47 4.24 -10.37
C ALA A 186 9.60 5.52 -11.22
N TRP A 187 9.57 5.40 -12.54
CA TRP A 187 9.62 6.54 -13.45
C TRP A 187 8.35 7.40 -13.37
N ARG A 188 7.17 6.78 -13.44
CA ARG A 188 5.87 7.48 -13.46
C ARG A 188 5.49 8.03 -12.08
N CYS A 189 5.65 7.24 -11.02
CA CYS A 189 5.30 7.62 -9.66
C CYS A 189 6.36 8.55 -9.06
N THR A 190 6.33 9.83 -9.44
CA THR A 190 7.37 10.80 -9.08
C THR A 190 7.47 11.10 -7.58
N GLN A 191 6.42 10.81 -6.81
CA GLN A 191 6.39 10.94 -5.35
C GLN A 191 6.78 9.66 -4.60
N LEU A 192 7.13 8.59 -5.33
CA LEU A 192 7.54 7.32 -4.74
C LEU A 192 8.78 7.52 -3.86
N ALA A 193 8.60 7.26 -2.58
CA ALA A 193 9.61 7.43 -1.54
C ALA A 193 9.98 6.12 -0.85
N VAL A 194 9.12 5.11 -0.95
CA VAL A 194 9.36 3.77 -0.39
C VAL A 194 9.02 2.73 -1.46
N LEU A 195 9.98 1.89 -1.79
CA LEU A 195 9.81 0.72 -2.64
C LEU A 195 10.41 -0.49 -1.93
N VAL A 196 9.59 -1.50 -1.66
CA VAL A 196 10.02 -2.77 -1.07
C VAL A 196 9.58 -3.90 -1.98
N ILE A 197 10.51 -4.78 -2.34
CA ILE A 197 10.26 -5.90 -3.24
C ILE A 197 10.85 -7.18 -2.63
N HIS A 198 10.05 -8.23 -2.60
CA HIS A 198 10.46 -9.58 -2.21
C HIS A 198 9.59 -10.60 -2.96
N GLY A 199 10.17 -11.74 -3.33
CA GLY A 199 9.44 -12.80 -4.03
C GLY A 199 9.16 -12.54 -5.50
N TYR A 200 9.88 -11.58 -6.10
CA TYR A 200 9.85 -11.25 -7.52
C TYR A 200 11.27 -11.10 -8.05
N THR A 201 11.50 -11.51 -9.30
CA THR A 201 12.79 -11.31 -9.95
C THR A 201 12.96 -9.83 -10.31
N VAL A 202 14.07 -9.25 -9.85
CA VAL A 202 14.48 -7.88 -10.11
C VAL A 202 15.87 -7.92 -10.72
N TRP A 203 15.95 -7.61 -12.01
CA TRP A 203 17.23 -7.55 -12.69
C TRP A 203 18.10 -6.42 -12.12
N SER A 204 19.37 -6.72 -11.86
CA SER A 204 20.35 -5.78 -11.29
C SER A 204 20.43 -4.45 -12.05
N HIS A 205 20.39 -4.45 -13.38
CA HIS A 205 20.41 -3.23 -14.19
C HIS A 205 19.13 -2.39 -14.02
N ASN A 206 17.97 -3.02 -13.81
CA ASN A 206 16.71 -2.35 -13.52
C ASN A 206 16.74 -1.69 -12.14
N LEU A 207 17.39 -2.32 -11.16
CA LEU A 207 17.58 -1.73 -9.83
C LEU A 207 18.47 -0.47 -9.89
N VAL A 208 19.54 -0.51 -10.69
CA VAL A 208 20.37 0.67 -10.96
C VAL A 208 19.53 1.76 -11.64
N ALA A 209 18.70 1.43 -12.63
CA ALA A 209 17.82 2.38 -13.30
C ALA A 209 16.84 3.05 -12.31
N ILE A 210 16.14 2.26 -11.49
CA ILE A 210 15.22 2.74 -10.44
C ILE A 210 15.95 3.72 -9.50
N SER A 211 17.15 3.33 -9.05
CA SER A 211 17.95 4.16 -8.13
C SER A 211 18.30 5.53 -8.72
N ARG A 212 18.64 5.60 -10.01
CA ARG A 212 19.00 6.84 -10.70
C ARG A 212 17.77 7.68 -11.04
N LEU A 213 16.67 7.05 -11.45
CA LEU A 213 15.42 7.74 -11.77
C LEU A 213 14.85 8.49 -10.56
N ARG A 214 14.95 7.91 -9.37
CA ARG A 214 14.44 8.54 -8.16
C ARG A 214 15.46 9.29 -7.34
N GLY A 215 16.71 8.85 -7.39
CA GLY A 215 17.78 9.40 -6.59
C GLY A 215 17.46 9.41 -5.10
N SER A 216 17.82 10.50 -4.43
CA SER A 216 17.58 10.68 -3.00
C SER A 216 16.10 10.79 -2.61
N SER A 217 15.18 10.98 -3.56
CA SER A 217 13.74 11.07 -3.25
C SER A 217 13.16 9.71 -2.85
N LEU A 218 13.72 8.63 -3.38
CA LEU A 218 13.42 7.27 -2.95
C LEU A 218 14.18 7.00 -1.67
N ARG A 219 13.56 7.32 -0.52
CA ARG A 219 14.18 7.24 0.81
C ARG A 219 14.41 5.81 1.29
N VAL A 220 13.54 4.89 0.87
CA VAL A 220 13.66 3.46 1.17
C VAL A 220 13.58 2.69 -0.14
N LEU A 221 14.61 1.91 -0.40
CA LEU A 221 14.65 0.90 -1.45
C LEU A 221 15.13 -0.38 -0.78
N THR A 222 14.24 -1.35 -0.62
CA THR A 222 14.56 -2.63 0.01
C THR A 222 14.22 -3.74 -0.97
N VAL A 223 15.21 -4.53 -1.34
CA VAL A 223 15.04 -5.71 -2.21
C VAL A 223 15.75 -6.86 -1.53
N SER A 224 15.08 -7.99 -1.33
CA SER A 224 15.75 -9.18 -0.81
C SER A 224 16.83 -9.65 -1.76
N GLU A 225 17.94 -10.15 -1.22
CA GLU A 225 19.05 -10.66 -2.03
C GLU A 225 18.58 -11.74 -3.03
N GLU A 226 17.73 -12.66 -2.58
CA GLU A 226 17.13 -13.74 -3.41
C GLU A 226 16.28 -13.21 -4.58
N SER A 227 15.81 -11.96 -4.50
CA SER A 227 15.04 -11.32 -5.56
C SER A 227 15.90 -10.69 -6.65
N ILE A 228 17.21 -10.62 -6.47
CA ILE A 228 18.10 -9.94 -7.40
C ILE A 228 18.71 -10.95 -8.34
N ASP A 229 18.52 -10.76 -9.65
CA ASP A 229 19.16 -11.57 -10.68
C ASP A 229 20.09 -10.73 -11.56
N PHE A 230 21.07 -11.40 -12.17
CA PHE A 230 22.09 -10.80 -13.01
C PHE A 230 21.98 -11.37 -14.42
N ASP A 231 21.77 -10.48 -15.38
CA ASP A 231 21.69 -10.83 -16.79
C ASP A 231 23.01 -11.51 -17.23
N PRO A 232 22.97 -12.81 -17.63
CA PRO A 232 24.15 -13.53 -18.06
C PRO A 232 24.84 -12.86 -19.25
N ASP A 233 24.09 -12.23 -20.15
CA ASP A 233 24.63 -11.59 -21.35
C ASP A 233 25.36 -10.29 -21.02
N GLN A 234 24.99 -9.61 -19.93
CA GLN A 234 25.71 -8.43 -19.42
C GLN A 234 26.88 -8.80 -18.50
N SER A 235 26.86 -9.99 -17.91
CA SER A 235 27.91 -10.46 -16.99
C SER A 235 29.28 -10.62 -17.65
N VAL A 236 29.32 -10.88 -18.96
CA VAL A 236 30.55 -11.08 -19.76
C VAL A 236 31.38 -9.79 -19.89
N CYS A 237 30.76 -8.63 -19.69
CA CYS A 237 31.38 -7.31 -19.91
C CYS A 237 31.83 -6.62 -18.61
N MET A 238 31.57 -7.20 -17.43
CA MET A 238 31.82 -6.56 -16.14
C MET A 238 33.04 -7.19 -15.46
N GLU A 239 34.13 -6.43 -15.31
CA GLU A 239 35.25 -6.84 -14.46
C GLU A 239 34.87 -6.69 -12.97
N GLY A 240 35.14 -7.73 -12.17
CA GLY A 240 34.96 -7.71 -10.72
C GLY A 240 33.70 -8.42 -10.21
N ASN A 241 33.39 -8.23 -8.93
CA ASN A 241 32.24 -8.88 -8.28
C ASN A 241 30.93 -8.15 -8.68
N PRO A 242 29.97 -8.83 -9.34
CA PRO A 242 28.75 -8.21 -9.84
C PRO A 242 27.87 -7.61 -8.72
N VAL A 243 27.83 -8.25 -7.55
CA VAL A 243 27.09 -7.75 -6.38
C VAL A 243 27.73 -6.47 -5.84
N HIS A 244 29.06 -6.42 -5.79
CA HIS A 244 29.77 -5.21 -5.35
C HIS A 244 29.51 -4.03 -6.29
N ASN A 245 29.54 -4.29 -7.61
CA ASN A 245 29.25 -3.28 -8.62
C ASN A 245 27.80 -2.79 -8.50
N LEU A 246 26.84 -3.69 -8.30
CA LEU A 246 25.44 -3.34 -8.06
C LEU A 246 25.28 -2.42 -6.85
N VAL A 247 25.84 -2.82 -5.69
CA VAL A 247 25.81 -2.05 -4.45
C VAL A 247 26.35 -0.64 -4.66
N LYS A 248 27.49 -0.52 -5.35
CA LYS A 248 28.11 0.77 -5.67
C LYS A 248 27.21 1.63 -6.54
N GLU A 249 26.71 1.10 -7.66
CA GLU A 249 25.89 1.85 -8.61
C GLU A 249 24.54 2.29 -8.03
N VAL A 250 23.88 1.41 -7.28
CA VAL A 250 22.62 1.75 -6.58
C VAL A 250 22.87 2.78 -5.48
N SER A 251 23.95 2.64 -4.71
CA SER A 251 24.31 3.62 -3.68
C SER A 251 24.59 5.00 -4.27
N LEU A 252 25.30 5.06 -5.40
CA LEU A 252 25.56 6.28 -6.15
C LEU A 252 24.26 6.90 -6.65
N GLY A 253 23.36 6.09 -7.23
CA GLY A 253 22.04 6.54 -7.67
C GLY A 253 21.25 7.17 -6.53
N LEU A 254 21.15 6.50 -5.39
CA LEU A 254 20.38 6.95 -4.23
C LEU A 254 21.03 8.09 -3.43
N GLY A 255 22.32 8.37 -3.65
CA GLY A 255 23.11 9.33 -2.88
C GLY A 255 23.35 8.90 -1.43
N ARG A 256 23.24 7.59 -1.13
CA ARG A 256 23.48 7.00 0.20
C ARG A 256 23.87 5.54 0.05
N VAL A 257 24.52 4.99 1.08
CA VAL A 257 24.87 3.57 1.10
C VAL A 257 23.60 2.71 1.04
N TRP A 258 23.61 1.71 0.17
CA TRP A 258 22.54 0.75 -0.03
C TRP A 258 23.11 -0.67 -0.09
N HIS A 259 22.38 -1.64 0.44
CA HIS A 259 22.69 -3.06 0.33
C HIS A 259 21.40 -3.86 0.09
N PRO A 260 21.47 -5.01 -0.61
CA PRO A 260 20.39 -5.99 -0.61
C PRO A 260 20.01 -6.38 0.81
N CYS A 261 18.74 -6.68 1.04
CA CYS A 261 18.28 -7.18 2.32
C CYS A 261 18.61 -8.66 2.44
N LEU A 262 19.45 -9.01 3.41
CA LEU A 262 19.85 -10.39 3.71
C LEU A 262 18.79 -11.17 4.49
N ASP A 263 17.93 -10.46 5.21
CA ASP A 263 16.90 -11.07 6.07
C ASP A 263 15.52 -10.84 5.47
N SER A 264 15.04 -11.82 4.70
CA SER A 264 13.69 -11.82 4.12
C SER A 264 12.61 -11.78 5.21
N SER A 265 12.89 -12.29 6.42
CA SER A 265 11.94 -12.22 7.53
C SER A 265 11.71 -10.79 8.02
N LEU A 266 12.70 -9.88 7.90
CA LEU A 266 12.49 -8.45 8.14
C LEU A 266 11.63 -7.83 7.03
N VAL A 267 11.82 -8.25 5.78
CA VAL A 267 11.03 -7.75 4.65
C VAL A 267 9.58 -8.20 4.71
N LEU A 268 9.32 -9.43 5.17
CA LEU A 268 7.98 -10.00 5.32
C LEU A 268 7.28 -9.56 6.62
N SER A 269 8.01 -9.47 7.74
CA SER A 269 7.41 -9.15 9.03
C SER A 269 7.24 -7.65 9.26
N GLU A 270 8.14 -6.79 8.78
CA GLU A 270 8.06 -5.36 9.04
C GLU A 270 6.85 -4.68 8.40
N PRO A 271 6.43 -4.96 7.16
CA PRO A 271 5.31 -4.28 6.52
C PRO A 271 3.96 -4.59 7.18
N THR A 272 3.74 -5.84 7.55
CA THR A 272 2.54 -6.26 8.27
C THR A 272 2.57 -5.72 9.70
N GLN A 273 3.71 -5.77 10.39
CA GLN A 273 3.88 -5.10 11.67
C GLN A 273 3.83 -3.57 11.58
N HIS A 274 4.21 -2.96 10.46
CA HIS A 274 4.22 -1.51 10.24
C HIS A 274 2.80 -1.05 10.00
N PHE A 275 2.04 -1.73 9.15
CA PHE A 275 0.61 -1.47 8.99
C PHE A 275 -0.13 -1.72 10.31
N HIS A 276 0.17 -2.79 11.05
CA HIS A 276 -0.38 -3.00 12.39
C HIS A 276 0.03 -1.91 13.38
N ARG A 277 1.31 -1.47 13.37
CA ARG A 277 1.80 -0.36 14.19
C ARG A 277 1.18 0.95 13.77
N GLU A 278 0.89 1.16 12.49
CA GLU A 278 0.27 2.37 11.96
C GLU A 278 -1.23 2.37 12.29
N LEU A 279 -1.91 1.24 12.16
CA LEU A 279 -3.24 0.99 12.70
C LEU A 279 -3.30 1.26 14.21
N HIS A 280 -2.27 0.84 14.95
CA HIS A 280 -2.16 1.08 16.39
C HIS A 280 -1.74 2.52 16.72
N ALA A 281 -0.95 3.19 15.87
CA ALA A 281 -0.63 4.60 16.02
C ALA A 281 -1.86 5.46 15.77
N PHE A 282 -2.73 5.06 14.83
CA PHE A 282 -4.03 5.69 14.63
C PHE A 282 -4.87 5.65 15.90
N SER A 283 -4.94 4.51 16.60
CA SER A 283 -5.65 4.41 17.89
C SER A 283 -5.06 5.32 18.98
N MET A 284 -3.79 5.72 18.83
CA MET A 284 -3.05 6.57 19.77
C MET A 284 -3.02 8.06 19.37
N GLY A 285 -3.54 8.43 18.20
CA GLY A 285 -3.60 9.82 17.72
C GLY A 285 -2.25 10.44 17.33
N MET A 286 -1.28 9.61 16.94
CA MET A 286 0.05 10.02 16.44
C MET A 286 0.15 9.93 14.92
#